data_AF-A0A4R5NNM8-F1
#
_entry.id   AF-A0A4R5NNM8-F1
#
_cell.length_a   1.000
_cell.length_b   1.000
_cell.length_c   1.000
_cell.angle_alpha   90.00
_cell.angle_beta   90.00
_cell.angle_gamma   90.00
#
_symmetry.space_group_name_H-M   'P 1'
#
loop_
_entity.id
_entity.type
_entity.pdbx_description
1 polymer ?
#
loop_
_entity_poly.entity_id
_entity_poly.type
_entity_poly.pdbx_seq_one_letter_code
_entity_poly.pdbx_strand_id
1 'polypeptide(L)'
;MNYKKLPWRGIIVSLILLISFCFLVYTLIIKNSLTTPTNNINVRTGPNLSYSVKDTLKKGQRIHIMTKKENWYKIRYQDNTGWVASWLVNKPKKGTITTKLSEATIVLDPGHGGSDSGALSQGNQEERTYTLQQAKMVEKQLKRYGTNVIMTRKGNQTVSLGDRAELATDNHADAFISFHYDSSPIADSATGFTTYYYHTSTSLRLAKTVNSEFSDLPLTNRGVKFGNFLVIRDNLRPALLLEMGYINTKKDFSQIKSTRYQKRVAVDITKGLNAYFKNLKK
;
A
#
# COMPACT_ATOMS: atom_id res chain seq x y z
N MET A 1 -5.73 -79.40 0.93
CA MET A 1 -6.03 -77.97 0.67
C MET A 1 -4.78 -77.29 0.12
N ASN A 2 -4.75 -76.97 -1.18
CA ASN A 2 -3.65 -76.23 -1.80
C ASN A 2 -3.83 -74.72 -1.53
N TYR A 3 -3.17 -74.21 -0.50
CA TYR A 3 -3.09 -72.76 -0.29
C TYR A 3 -2.17 -72.15 -1.35
N LYS A 4 -2.74 -71.39 -2.29
CA LYS A 4 -1.95 -70.56 -3.22
C LYS A 4 -1.14 -69.58 -2.39
N LYS A 5 0.20 -69.59 -2.57
CA LYS A 5 1.10 -68.65 -1.88
C LYS A 5 0.66 -67.22 -2.18
N LEU A 6 0.42 -66.45 -1.12
CA LEU A 6 -0.01 -65.05 -1.23
C LEU A 6 1.06 -64.24 -1.98
N PRO A 7 0.69 -63.37 -2.94
CA PRO A 7 1.66 -62.64 -3.76
C PRO A 7 2.24 -61.43 -2.99
N TRP A 8 3.07 -61.72 -1.97
CA TRP A 8 3.65 -60.71 -1.08
C TRP A 8 4.37 -59.58 -1.81
N ARG A 9 5.05 -59.87 -2.93
CA ARG A 9 5.69 -58.83 -3.76
C ARG A 9 4.68 -57.85 -4.34
N GLY A 10 3.53 -58.33 -4.82
CA GLY A 10 2.45 -57.49 -5.34
C GLY A 10 1.80 -56.63 -4.24
N ILE A 11 1.60 -57.20 -3.05
CA ILE A 11 1.05 -56.48 -1.89
C ILE A 11 2.01 -55.35 -1.45
N ILE A 12 3.30 -55.64 -1.38
CA ILE A 12 4.32 -54.64 -0.99
C ILE A 12 4.38 -53.50 -2.01
N VAL A 13 4.37 -53.80 -3.31
CA VAL A 13 4.37 -52.76 -4.36
C VAL A 13 3.12 -51.90 -4.30
N SER A 14 1.93 -52.50 -4.13
CA SER A 14 0.67 -51.77 -3.98
C SER A 14 0.65 -50.87 -2.73
N LEU A 15 1.20 -51.33 -1.62
CA LEU A 15 1.32 -50.52 -0.39
C LEU A 15 2.26 -49.33 -0.58
N ILE A 16 3.40 -49.52 -1.25
CA ILE A 16 4.34 -48.42 -1.56
C ILE A 16 3.68 -47.38 -2.46
N LEU A 17 2.96 -47.81 -3.50
CA LEU A 17 2.22 -46.91 -4.39
C LEU A 17 1.12 -46.14 -3.65
N LEU A 18 0.39 -46.80 -2.76
CA LEU A 18 -0.64 -46.16 -1.94
C LEU A 18 -0.05 -45.12 -0.99
N ILE A 19 1.05 -45.45 -0.30
CA ILE A 19 1.76 -44.51 0.59
C ILE A 19 2.28 -43.30 -0.20
N SER A 20 2.87 -43.53 -1.37
CA SER A 20 3.36 -42.47 -2.25
C SER A 20 2.24 -41.57 -2.75
N PHE A 21 1.08 -42.15 -3.12
CA PHE A 21 -0.10 -41.42 -3.53
C PHE A 21 -0.69 -40.58 -2.39
N CYS A 22 -0.84 -41.16 -1.19
CA CYS A 22 -1.29 -40.44 0.00
C CYS A 22 -0.34 -39.30 0.37
N PHE A 23 0.98 -39.51 0.28
CA PHE A 23 1.98 -38.48 0.50
C PHE A 23 1.88 -37.35 -0.54
N LEU A 24 1.73 -37.68 -1.82
CA LEU A 24 1.53 -36.68 -2.88
C LEU A 24 0.27 -35.84 -2.63
N VAL A 25 -0.87 -36.48 -2.36
CA VAL A 25 -2.14 -35.81 -2.03
C VAL A 25 -1.98 -34.92 -0.80
N TYR A 26 -1.31 -35.41 0.25
CA TYR A 26 -1.01 -34.63 1.45
C TYR A 26 -0.15 -33.39 1.13
N THR A 27 0.89 -33.52 0.30
CA THR A 27 1.73 -32.38 -0.10
C THR A 27 0.95 -31.35 -0.93
N LEU A 28 0.03 -31.80 -1.81
CA LEU A 28 -0.81 -30.92 -2.61
C LEU A 28 -1.82 -30.15 -1.74
N ILE A 29 -2.43 -30.80 -0.75
CA ILE A 29 -3.35 -30.16 0.19
C ILE A 29 -2.65 -29.07 1.02
N ILE A 30 -1.40 -29.33 1.46
CA ILE A 30 -0.64 -28.40 2.28
C ILE A 30 -0.09 -27.23 1.47
N LYS A 31 0.44 -27.47 0.26
CA LYS A 31 1.08 -26.44 -0.58
C LYS A 31 0.18 -25.24 -0.90
N ASN A 32 -1.14 -25.46 -0.96
CA ASN A 32 -2.11 -24.40 -1.28
C ASN A 32 -2.91 -23.92 -0.06
N SER A 33 -2.42 -24.13 1.16
CA SER A 33 -3.08 -23.66 2.39
C SER A 33 -2.29 -22.58 3.11
N LEU A 34 -3.00 -21.58 3.66
CA LEU A 34 -2.45 -20.51 4.49
C LEU A 34 -3.17 -20.45 5.84
N THR A 35 -2.52 -19.82 6.81
CA THR A 35 -3.11 -19.45 8.09
C THR A 35 -3.20 -17.94 8.17
N THR A 36 -4.39 -17.42 8.46
CA THR A 36 -4.65 -15.99 8.57
C THR A 36 -3.79 -15.31 9.65
N PRO A 37 -3.07 -14.22 9.33
CA PRO A 37 -2.14 -13.58 10.25
C PRO A 37 -2.82 -12.66 11.28
N THR A 38 -4.01 -12.13 10.96
CA THR A 38 -4.75 -11.15 11.76
C THR A 38 -6.24 -11.50 11.87
N ASN A 39 -6.94 -10.85 12.80
CA ASN A 39 -8.40 -10.94 12.92
C ASN A 39 -9.09 -10.02 11.91
N ASN A 40 -10.37 -10.29 11.65
CA ASN A 40 -11.28 -9.45 10.87
C ASN A 40 -10.84 -9.25 9.41
N ILE A 41 -10.27 -10.28 8.78
CA ILE A 41 -9.93 -10.24 7.35
C ILE A 41 -11.23 -10.38 6.56
N ASN A 42 -11.62 -9.35 5.83
CA ASN A 42 -12.84 -9.35 5.02
C ASN A 42 -12.78 -10.40 3.90
N VAL A 43 -13.81 -11.24 3.85
CA VAL A 43 -14.10 -12.14 2.74
C VAL A 43 -15.17 -11.49 1.88
N ARG A 44 -14.88 -11.30 0.60
CA ARG A 44 -15.75 -10.62 -0.37
C ARG A 44 -16.39 -11.59 -1.35
N THR A 45 -17.46 -11.11 -1.99
CA THR A 45 -18.17 -11.82 -3.06
C THR A 45 -17.37 -11.87 -4.38
N GLY A 46 -16.40 -10.97 -4.58
CA GLY A 46 -15.57 -10.92 -5.78
C GLY A 46 -14.17 -10.31 -5.58
N PRO A 47 -13.32 -10.35 -6.62
CA PRO A 47 -11.88 -10.05 -6.55
C PRO A 47 -11.56 -8.55 -6.74
N ASN A 48 -12.16 -7.67 -5.93
CA ASN A 48 -11.74 -6.27 -5.73
C ASN A 48 -12.51 -5.64 -4.56
N LEU A 49 -12.19 -4.38 -4.24
CA LEU A 49 -12.78 -3.65 -3.12
C LEU A 49 -14.24 -3.20 -3.35
N SER A 50 -14.72 -3.17 -4.59
CA SER A 50 -16.09 -2.79 -4.94
C SER A 50 -17.11 -3.90 -4.65
N TYR A 51 -16.67 -5.16 -4.53
CA TYR A 51 -17.54 -6.27 -4.14
C TYR A 51 -17.88 -6.25 -2.66
N SER A 52 -19.12 -6.61 -2.33
CA SER A 52 -19.61 -6.65 -0.95
C SER A 52 -18.82 -7.63 -0.07
N VAL A 53 -18.60 -7.23 1.18
CA VAL A 53 -18.08 -8.12 2.23
C VAL A 53 -19.22 -9.04 2.65
N LYS A 54 -18.96 -10.34 2.69
CA LYS A 54 -19.94 -11.34 3.10
C LYS A 54 -19.59 -12.07 4.39
N ASP A 55 -18.33 -12.03 4.80
CA ASP A 55 -17.84 -12.70 5.99
C ASP A 55 -16.49 -12.11 6.44
N THR A 56 -15.98 -12.54 7.59
CA THR A 56 -14.66 -12.17 8.09
C THR A 56 -13.92 -13.37 8.67
N LEU A 57 -12.60 -13.44 8.45
CA LEU A 57 -11.75 -14.50 9.01
C LEU A 57 -11.07 -14.04 10.30
N LYS A 58 -10.95 -14.96 11.25
CA LYS A 58 -10.20 -14.76 12.50
C LYS A 58 -8.74 -15.15 12.30
N LYS A 59 -7.85 -14.63 13.15
CA LYS A 59 -6.43 -15.01 13.19
C LYS A 59 -6.29 -16.50 13.48
N GLY A 60 -5.35 -17.18 12.82
CA GLY A 60 -5.10 -18.61 13.02
C GLY A 60 -6.03 -19.53 12.21
N GLN A 61 -7.00 -18.97 11.49
CA GLN A 61 -7.91 -19.74 10.65
C GLN A 61 -7.18 -20.27 9.41
N ARG A 62 -7.34 -21.57 9.15
CA ARG A 62 -6.78 -22.21 7.95
C ARG A 62 -7.69 -21.94 6.76
N ILE A 63 -7.08 -21.50 5.66
CA ILE A 63 -7.73 -21.25 4.37
C ILE A 63 -7.00 -22.00 3.26
N HIS A 64 -7.73 -22.43 2.24
CA HIS A 64 -7.18 -23.11 1.07
C HIS A 64 -7.36 -22.23 -0.16
N ILE A 65 -6.26 -21.89 -0.85
CA ILE A 65 -6.26 -21.08 -2.06
C ILE A 65 -6.70 -21.96 -3.23
N MET A 66 -7.83 -21.62 -3.84
CA MET A 66 -8.37 -22.29 -5.02
C MET A 66 -7.83 -21.69 -6.32
N THR A 67 -7.82 -20.35 -6.42
CA THR A 67 -7.28 -19.64 -7.59
C THR A 67 -6.86 -18.22 -7.22
N LYS A 68 -6.03 -17.60 -8.06
CA LYS A 68 -5.60 -16.21 -7.96
C LYS A 68 -6.12 -15.43 -9.16
N LYS A 69 -6.75 -14.28 -8.93
CA LYS A 69 -7.06 -13.27 -9.96
C LYS A 69 -6.52 -11.94 -9.46
N GLU A 70 -5.58 -11.36 -10.21
CA GLU A 70 -4.83 -10.17 -9.76
C GLU A 70 -4.29 -10.40 -8.35
N ASN A 71 -4.53 -9.52 -7.39
CA ASN A 71 -4.08 -9.70 -6.01
C ASN A 71 -5.15 -10.28 -5.08
N TRP A 72 -6.13 -10.98 -5.61
CA TRP A 72 -7.17 -11.66 -4.85
C TRP A 72 -7.01 -13.17 -4.95
N TYR A 73 -7.09 -13.84 -3.80
CA TYR A 73 -7.24 -15.29 -3.73
C TYR A 73 -8.70 -15.63 -3.59
N LYS A 74 -9.19 -16.48 -4.49
CA LYS A 74 -10.39 -17.24 -4.22
C LYS A 74 -9.99 -18.34 -3.25
N ILE A 75 -10.59 -18.33 -2.07
CA ILE A 75 -10.28 -19.26 -1.00
C ILE A 75 -11.48 -20.13 -0.67
N ARG A 76 -11.19 -21.31 -0.15
CA ARG A 76 -12.12 -22.14 0.63
C ARG A 76 -11.74 -22.03 2.11
N TYR A 77 -12.72 -21.82 2.96
CA TYR A 77 -12.56 -21.74 4.40
C TYR A 77 -13.79 -22.37 5.06
N GLN A 78 -13.57 -23.33 5.97
CA GLN A 78 -14.66 -24.21 6.42
C GLN A 78 -15.43 -24.79 5.20
N ASP A 79 -16.76 -24.63 5.16
CA ASP A 79 -17.63 -25.05 4.05
C ASP A 79 -17.96 -23.91 3.06
N ASN A 80 -17.36 -22.74 3.24
CA ASN A 80 -17.61 -21.56 2.42
C ASN A 80 -16.47 -21.29 1.42
N THR A 81 -16.79 -20.54 0.37
CA THR A 81 -15.80 -19.98 -0.56
C THR A 81 -15.94 -18.47 -0.63
N GLY A 82 -14.87 -17.75 -0.94
CA GLY A 82 -14.94 -16.31 -1.12
C GLY A 82 -13.63 -15.74 -1.59
N TRP A 83 -13.58 -14.42 -1.76
CA TRP A 83 -12.37 -13.73 -2.19
C TRP A 83 -11.75 -12.99 -1.02
N VAL A 84 -10.47 -13.25 -0.79
CA VAL A 84 -9.66 -12.47 0.14
C VAL A 84 -8.52 -11.82 -0.62
N ALA A 85 -8.24 -10.60 -0.22
CA ALA A 85 -7.04 -9.90 -0.60
C ALA A 85 -5.82 -10.77 -0.26
N SER A 86 -5.04 -11.15 -1.26
CA SER A 86 -3.84 -11.99 -1.07
C SER A 86 -2.88 -11.36 -0.06
N TRP A 87 -2.83 -10.03 -0.03
CA TRP A 87 -2.02 -9.24 0.90
C TRP A 87 -2.46 -9.31 2.36
N LEU A 88 -3.72 -9.63 2.67
CA LEU A 88 -4.17 -9.81 4.05
C LEU A 88 -3.80 -11.19 4.61
N VAL A 89 -3.52 -12.16 3.75
CA VAL A 89 -3.29 -13.56 4.14
C VAL A 89 -1.86 -14.03 3.87
N ASN A 90 -1.15 -13.38 2.95
CA ASN A 90 0.28 -13.55 2.80
C ASN A 90 0.98 -12.91 4.01
N LYS A 91 1.72 -13.71 4.77
CA LYS A 91 2.73 -13.13 5.67
C LYS A 91 3.76 -12.44 4.78
N PRO A 92 4.13 -11.16 5.03
CA PRO A 92 5.30 -10.61 4.38
C PRO A 92 6.45 -11.58 4.64
N LYS A 93 7.16 -12.00 3.58
CA LYS A 93 8.46 -12.66 3.78
C LYS A 93 9.22 -11.79 4.78
N LYS A 94 9.85 -12.40 5.80
CA LYS A 94 10.85 -11.72 6.63
C LYS A 94 12.01 -11.33 5.69
N GLY A 95 11.80 -10.30 4.89
CA GLY A 95 12.86 -9.56 4.23
C GLY A 95 13.57 -8.77 5.31
N THR A 96 14.87 -8.61 5.13
CA THR A 96 15.69 -7.69 5.92
C THR A 96 14.97 -6.34 6.00
N ILE A 97 14.82 -5.78 7.21
CA ILE A 97 14.26 -4.43 7.37
C ILE A 97 15.12 -3.48 6.54
N THR A 98 14.51 -2.75 5.61
CA THR A 98 15.18 -1.73 4.82
C THR A 98 15.63 -0.60 5.74
N THR A 99 16.94 -0.38 5.84
CA THR A 99 17.51 0.65 6.74
C THR A 99 18.25 1.77 6.03
N LYS A 100 18.35 1.70 4.70
CA LYS A 100 18.94 2.73 3.86
C LYS A 100 17.94 3.17 2.80
N LEU A 101 17.88 4.48 2.58
CA LEU A 101 17.02 5.05 1.55
C LEU A 101 17.35 4.55 0.13
N SER A 102 18.62 4.22 -0.13
CA SER A 102 19.10 3.66 -1.40
C SER A 102 18.62 2.24 -1.67
N GLU A 103 18.19 1.52 -0.64
CA GLU A 103 17.69 0.14 -0.75
C GLU A 103 16.15 0.11 -0.76
N ALA A 104 15.51 1.27 -0.54
CA ALA A 104 14.07 1.37 -0.39
C ALA A 104 13.33 1.42 -1.73
N THR A 105 12.15 0.81 -1.76
CA THR A 105 11.11 1.03 -2.77
C THR A 105 10.08 2.01 -2.22
N ILE A 106 9.91 3.16 -2.88
CA ILE A 106 8.94 4.18 -2.50
C ILE A 106 7.89 4.33 -3.60
N VAL A 107 6.61 4.20 -3.23
CA VAL A 107 5.52 4.55 -4.13
C VAL A 107 5.11 6.00 -3.89
N LEU A 108 5.10 6.79 -4.96
CA LEU A 108 4.64 8.16 -4.98
C LEU A 108 3.27 8.20 -5.68
N ASP A 109 2.29 8.76 -4.99
CA ASP A 109 0.92 8.85 -5.48
C ASP A 109 0.52 10.31 -5.70
N PRO A 110 0.70 10.85 -6.91
CA PRO A 110 0.09 12.13 -7.23
C PRO A 110 -1.43 11.97 -7.31
N GLY A 111 -2.14 12.55 -6.34
CA GLY A 111 -3.60 12.48 -6.22
C GLY A 111 -4.34 12.90 -7.49
N HIS A 112 -5.58 12.44 -7.65
CA HIS A 112 -6.46 12.73 -8.80
C HIS A 112 -5.89 12.25 -10.15
N GLY A 113 -6.35 12.82 -11.27
CA GLY A 113 -5.91 12.54 -12.63
C GLY A 113 -7.03 12.08 -13.57
N GLY A 114 -6.84 12.32 -14.86
CA GLY A 114 -7.76 11.90 -15.92
C GLY A 114 -9.11 12.60 -15.87
N SER A 115 -10.15 11.92 -15.40
CA SER A 115 -11.49 12.51 -15.22
C SER A 115 -11.65 13.28 -13.91
N ASP A 116 -10.74 13.09 -12.95
CA ASP A 116 -10.74 13.76 -11.66
C ASP A 116 -9.71 14.91 -11.67
N SER A 117 -10.18 16.15 -11.60
CA SER A 117 -9.35 17.35 -11.52
C SER A 117 -8.73 17.56 -10.13
N GLY A 118 -9.34 16.99 -9.10
CA GLY A 118 -9.23 17.47 -7.72
C GLY A 118 -9.83 18.85 -7.53
N ALA A 119 -9.44 19.52 -6.45
CA ALA A 119 -9.88 20.86 -6.14
C ALA A 119 -9.35 21.89 -7.17
N LEU A 120 -10.02 23.04 -7.23
CA LEU A 120 -9.67 24.13 -8.13
C LEU A 120 -9.12 25.32 -7.33
N SER A 121 -8.07 25.94 -7.86
CA SER A 121 -7.69 27.28 -7.41
C SER A 121 -8.73 28.32 -7.83
N GLN A 122 -8.68 29.52 -7.26
CA GLN A 122 -9.54 30.64 -7.68
C GLN A 122 -9.34 31.04 -9.15
N GLY A 123 -8.22 30.64 -9.77
CA GLY A 123 -7.93 30.84 -11.19
C GLY A 123 -8.24 29.62 -12.07
N ASN A 124 -9.09 28.70 -11.60
CA ASN A 124 -9.47 27.45 -12.29
C ASN A 124 -8.28 26.52 -12.64
N GLN A 125 -7.21 26.58 -11.85
CA GLN A 125 -6.07 25.66 -12.03
C GLN A 125 -6.30 24.42 -11.18
N GLU A 126 -6.11 23.25 -11.78
CA GLU A 126 -6.51 21.96 -11.22
C GLU A 126 -5.43 21.36 -10.32
N GLU A 127 -5.85 20.82 -9.18
CA GLU A 127 -4.99 20.15 -8.21
C GLU A 127 -4.12 19.04 -8.82
N ARG A 128 -4.71 18.19 -9.68
CA ARG A 128 -4.02 17.06 -10.33
C ARG A 128 -2.71 17.45 -11.05
N THR A 129 -2.63 18.71 -11.50
CA THR A 129 -1.45 19.25 -12.18
C THR A 129 -0.31 19.44 -11.19
N TYR A 130 -0.60 20.06 -10.04
CA TYR A 130 0.39 20.35 -9.02
C TYR A 130 0.80 19.11 -8.24
N THR A 131 -0.13 18.18 -7.98
CA THR A 131 0.22 16.91 -7.33
C THR A 131 1.20 16.11 -8.18
N LEU A 132 1.02 16.09 -9.51
CA LEU A 132 1.96 15.46 -10.44
C LEU A 132 3.32 16.16 -10.47
N GLN A 133 3.34 17.49 -10.49
CA GLN A 133 4.60 18.26 -10.46
C GLN A 133 5.39 17.99 -9.17
N GLN A 134 4.70 18.02 -8.03
CA GLN A 134 5.31 17.74 -6.73
C GLN A 134 5.86 16.32 -6.67
N ALA A 135 5.08 15.32 -7.08
CA ALA A 135 5.51 13.93 -7.09
C ALA A 135 6.72 13.69 -8.02
N LYS A 136 6.77 14.33 -9.19
CA LYS A 136 7.95 14.27 -10.10
C LYS A 136 9.19 14.92 -9.51
N MET A 137 9.04 16.02 -8.76
CA MET A 137 10.15 16.63 -8.03
C MET A 137 10.69 15.71 -6.94
N VAL A 138 9.81 15.04 -6.19
CA VAL A 138 10.20 14.05 -5.19
C VAL A 138 10.85 12.83 -5.85
N GLU A 139 10.28 12.31 -6.94
CA GLU A 139 10.86 11.20 -7.72
C GLU A 139 12.31 11.51 -8.14
N LYS A 140 12.53 12.70 -8.71
CA LYS A 140 13.87 13.13 -9.14
C LYS A 140 14.85 13.20 -7.98
N GLN A 141 14.43 13.69 -6.82
CA GLN A 141 15.29 13.74 -5.63
C GLN A 141 15.62 12.34 -5.12
N LEU A 142 14.60 11.50 -4.91
CA LEU A 142 14.79 10.13 -4.40
C LEU A 142 15.69 9.27 -5.32
N LYS A 143 15.51 9.36 -6.64
CA LYS A 143 16.36 8.65 -7.60
C LYS A 143 17.85 9.01 -7.50
N ARG A 144 18.19 10.24 -7.08
CA ARG A 144 19.60 10.62 -6.84
C ARG A 144 20.23 9.91 -5.65
N TYR A 145 19.43 9.38 -4.73
CA TYR A 145 19.87 8.58 -3.60
C TYR A 145 19.88 7.07 -3.90
N GLY A 146 19.61 6.66 -5.15
CA GLY A 146 19.54 5.25 -5.54
C GLY A 146 18.23 4.55 -5.17
N THR A 147 17.26 5.28 -4.62
CA THR A 147 15.95 4.75 -4.25
C THR A 147 15.19 4.23 -5.47
N ASN A 148 14.57 3.05 -5.33
CA ASN A 148 13.61 2.56 -6.31
C ASN A 148 12.29 3.33 -6.16
N VAL A 149 11.87 4.07 -7.19
CA VAL A 149 10.68 4.91 -7.13
C VAL A 149 9.65 4.45 -8.14
N ILE A 150 8.44 4.21 -7.66
CA ILE A 150 7.27 3.82 -8.46
C ILE A 150 6.24 4.95 -8.33
N MET A 151 5.60 5.34 -9.43
CA MET A 151 4.51 6.32 -9.40
C MET A 151 3.19 5.66 -9.78
N THR A 152 2.11 6.01 -9.09
CA THR A 152 0.75 5.53 -9.44
C THR A 152 0.30 6.06 -10.81
N ARG A 153 0.71 7.27 -11.18
CA ARG A 153 0.60 7.83 -12.54
C ARG A 153 1.78 8.73 -12.89
N LYS A 154 2.13 8.80 -14.17
CA LYS A 154 3.25 9.62 -14.71
C LYS A 154 2.79 10.81 -15.56
N GLY A 155 1.49 10.86 -15.87
CA GLY A 155 0.81 11.87 -16.67
C GLY A 155 -0.61 12.12 -16.16
N ASN A 156 -1.49 12.56 -17.06
CA ASN A 156 -2.90 12.81 -16.77
C ASN A 156 -3.76 11.55 -17.00
N GLN A 157 -3.53 10.49 -16.22
CA GLN A 157 -4.31 9.26 -16.27
C GLN A 157 -5.25 9.16 -15.06
N THR A 158 -6.44 8.57 -15.26
CA THR A 158 -7.31 8.15 -14.16
C THR A 158 -6.72 6.89 -13.52
N VAL A 159 -6.60 6.90 -12.18
CA VAL A 159 -6.21 5.73 -11.38
C VAL A 159 -7.15 5.66 -10.19
N SER A 160 -7.79 4.50 -9.97
CA SER A 160 -8.75 4.34 -8.88
C SER A 160 -8.06 4.41 -7.52
N LEU A 161 -8.80 4.74 -6.46
CA LEU A 161 -8.24 4.81 -5.11
C LEU A 161 -7.71 3.44 -4.64
N GLY A 162 -8.36 2.34 -5.04
CA GLY A 162 -7.93 0.98 -4.71
C GLY A 162 -6.60 0.63 -5.35
N ASP A 163 -6.47 0.88 -6.66
CA ASP A 163 -5.26 0.54 -7.42
C ASP A 163 -4.01 1.25 -6.88
N ARG A 164 -4.17 2.47 -6.33
CA ARG A 164 -3.07 3.23 -5.72
C ARG A 164 -2.48 2.53 -4.50
N ALA A 165 -3.34 2.03 -3.61
CA ALA A 165 -2.94 1.29 -2.42
C ALA A 165 -2.43 -0.12 -2.76
N GLU A 166 -3.05 -0.76 -3.74
CA GLU A 166 -2.67 -2.08 -4.25
C GLU A 166 -1.28 -2.05 -4.88
N LEU A 167 -0.97 -1.03 -5.69
CA LEU A 167 0.36 -0.85 -6.29
C LEU A 167 1.48 -0.82 -5.24
N ALA A 168 1.28 -0.13 -4.12
CA ALA A 168 2.27 -0.09 -3.05
C ALA A 168 2.46 -1.45 -2.38
N THR A 169 1.37 -2.17 -2.20
CA THR A 169 1.34 -3.49 -1.58
C THR A 169 2.02 -4.54 -2.46
N ASP A 170 1.71 -4.55 -3.75
CA ASP A 170 2.24 -5.49 -4.75
C ASP A 170 3.73 -5.33 -4.97
N ASN A 171 4.21 -4.10 -4.94
CA ASN A 171 5.62 -3.78 -5.10
C ASN A 171 6.38 -3.81 -3.76
N HIS A 172 5.75 -4.31 -2.69
CA HIS A 172 6.36 -4.42 -1.36
C HIS A 172 6.99 -3.10 -0.85
N ALA A 173 6.40 -1.96 -1.21
CA ALA A 173 7.03 -0.66 -1.00
C ALA A 173 7.35 -0.38 0.47
N ASP A 174 8.52 0.13 0.77
CA ASP A 174 8.93 0.48 2.12
C ASP A 174 8.21 1.74 2.63
N ALA A 175 7.74 2.61 1.73
CA ALA A 175 6.79 3.66 2.05
C ALA A 175 5.90 4.02 0.84
N PHE A 176 4.71 4.54 1.13
CA PHE A 176 3.78 5.15 0.19
C PHE A 176 3.53 6.60 0.58
N ILE A 177 3.67 7.53 -0.37
CA ILE A 177 3.51 8.96 -0.14
C ILE A 177 2.52 9.51 -1.18
N SER A 178 1.32 9.87 -0.72
CA SER A 178 0.30 10.54 -1.54
C SER A 178 0.40 12.05 -1.43
N PHE A 179 0.21 12.76 -2.54
CA PHE A 179 0.32 14.21 -2.64
C PHE A 179 -1.01 14.81 -3.04
N HIS A 180 -1.45 15.78 -2.24
CA HIS A 180 -2.70 16.53 -2.39
C HIS A 180 -2.50 17.99 -1.99
N TYR A 181 -3.50 18.82 -2.31
CA TYR A 181 -3.63 20.19 -1.82
C TYR A 181 -5.06 20.40 -1.32
N ASP A 182 -5.17 20.89 -0.09
CA ASP A 182 -6.44 21.05 0.61
C ASP A 182 -7.30 22.13 -0.07
N SER A 183 -8.58 22.18 0.26
CA SER A 183 -9.46 23.29 -0.13
C SER A 183 -10.49 23.57 0.95
N SER A 184 -10.83 24.84 1.13
CA SER A 184 -11.89 25.24 2.05
C SER A 184 -13.20 25.56 1.31
N PRO A 185 -14.37 25.44 1.96
CA PRO A 185 -15.65 25.81 1.34
C PRO A 185 -15.72 27.28 0.89
N ILE A 186 -15.01 28.16 1.61
CA ILE A 186 -14.87 29.59 1.29
C ILE A 186 -13.42 29.84 0.88
N ALA A 187 -13.22 30.45 -0.28
CA ALA A 187 -11.87 30.78 -0.76
C ALA A 187 -11.15 31.72 0.23
N ASP A 188 -9.83 31.55 0.36
CA ASP A 188 -8.98 32.30 1.31
C ASP A 188 -9.31 32.11 2.81
N SER A 189 -10.19 31.17 3.18
CA SER A 189 -10.59 30.97 4.58
C SER A 189 -9.69 30.01 5.39
N ALA A 190 -8.74 29.33 4.75
CA ALA A 190 -7.83 28.37 5.40
C ALA A 190 -6.42 28.41 4.78
N THR A 191 -5.41 28.03 5.55
CA THR A 191 -4.00 28.05 5.12
C THR A 191 -3.19 26.99 5.87
N GLY A 192 -2.06 26.61 5.28
CA GLY A 192 -1.08 25.71 5.87
C GLY A 192 -1.18 24.29 5.30
N PHE A 193 -0.28 23.43 5.75
CA PHE A 193 -0.17 22.05 5.28
C PHE A 193 -0.33 21.04 6.42
N THR A 194 -0.76 19.83 6.10
CA THR A 194 -0.97 18.75 7.09
C THR A 194 -0.42 17.44 6.57
N THR A 195 0.25 16.68 7.44
CA THR A 195 0.65 15.30 7.17
C THR A 195 -0.37 14.34 7.77
N TYR A 196 -1.04 13.56 6.94
CA TYR A 196 -2.01 12.56 7.37
C TYR A 196 -1.44 11.15 7.42
N TYR A 197 -1.85 10.41 8.44
CA TYR A 197 -1.60 8.97 8.57
C TYR A 197 -2.91 8.26 8.96
N TYR A 198 -2.97 6.94 8.74
CA TYR A 198 -4.09 6.12 9.21
C TYR A 198 -3.64 5.11 10.27
N HIS A 199 -2.71 4.22 9.90
CA HIS A 199 -2.27 3.14 10.78
C HIS A 199 -1.24 3.63 11.81
N THR A 200 -1.62 3.68 13.08
CA THR A 200 -0.71 4.09 14.17
C THR A 200 0.54 3.22 14.26
N SER A 201 0.39 1.90 14.09
CA SER A 201 1.49 0.94 14.25
C SER A 201 2.54 1.00 13.14
N THR A 202 2.15 1.36 11.91
CA THR A 202 3.03 1.32 10.73
C THR A 202 3.38 2.72 10.21
N SER A 203 2.46 3.68 10.26
CA SER A 203 2.61 4.98 9.60
C SER A 203 2.92 6.15 10.53
N LEU A 204 2.53 6.12 11.81
CA LEU A 204 2.69 7.30 12.68
C LEU A 204 4.16 7.71 12.86
N ARG A 205 5.08 6.74 12.97
CA ARG A 205 6.52 7.04 13.06
C ARG A 205 7.01 7.72 11.79
N LEU A 206 6.65 7.17 10.62
CA LEU A 206 6.98 7.76 9.32
C LEU A 206 6.42 9.19 9.22
N ALA A 207 5.16 9.40 9.61
CA ALA A 207 4.49 10.69 9.55
C ALA A 207 5.20 11.73 10.41
N LYS A 208 5.54 11.40 11.67
CA LYS A 208 6.26 12.29 12.58
C LYS A 208 7.66 12.63 12.05
N THR A 209 8.40 11.64 11.56
CA THR A 209 9.76 11.85 11.05
C THR A 209 9.80 12.65 9.76
N VAL A 210 8.86 12.44 8.83
CA VAL A 210 8.77 13.26 7.62
C VAL A 210 8.29 14.68 7.96
N ASN A 211 7.27 14.81 8.80
CA ASN A 211 6.73 16.12 9.16
C ASN A 211 7.71 17.01 9.93
N SER A 212 8.63 16.44 10.71
CA SER A 212 9.65 17.21 11.43
C SER A 212 10.67 17.88 10.51
N GLU A 213 10.85 17.38 9.29
CA GLU A 213 11.74 17.99 8.30
C GLU A 213 11.10 19.18 7.57
N PHE A 214 9.77 19.36 7.69
CA PHE A 214 9.06 20.53 7.16
C PHE A 214 9.17 21.76 8.07
N SER A 215 10.40 22.12 8.42
CA SER A 215 10.70 23.21 9.37
C SER A 215 10.87 24.59 8.71
N ASP A 216 11.10 24.64 7.40
CA ASP A 216 11.48 25.86 6.65
C ASP A 216 10.63 26.05 5.39
N LEU A 217 9.34 25.68 5.49
CA LEU A 217 8.36 25.94 4.44
C LEU A 217 7.64 27.27 4.73
N PRO A 218 7.30 28.07 3.70
CA PRO A 218 6.62 29.36 3.86
C PRO A 218 5.15 29.27 4.29
N LEU A 219 4.60 28.06 4.36
CA LEU A 219 3.23 27.80 4.80
C LEU A 219 3.24 27.24 6.23
N THR A 220 2.16 27.45 6.97
CA THR A 220 2.07 26.97 8.37
C THR A 220 2.00 25.45 8.43
N ASN A 221 2.88 24.81 9.21
CA ASN A 221 2.81 23.38 9.50
C ASN A 221 1.69 23.10 10.51
N ARG A 222 0.60 22.46 10.08
CA ARG A 222 -0.56 22.10 10.94
C ARG A 222 -0.38 20.76 11.65
N GLY A 223 0.80 20.17 11.52
CA GLY A 223 1.22 18.95 12.21
C GLY A 223 0.77 17.66 11.55
N VAL A 224 0.88 16.59 12.33
CA VAL A 224 0.52 15.23 11.95
C VAL A 224 -0.88 14.91 12.46
N LYS A 225 -1.79 14.45 11.59
CA LYS A 225 -3.17 14.13 11.96
C LYS A 225 -3.59 12.74 11.47
N PHE A 226 -4.48 12.10 12.21
CA PHE A 226 -5.18 10.93 11.69
C PHE A 226 -6.10 11.34 10.53
N GLY A 227 -6.15 10.55 9.46
CA GLY A 227 -7.01 10.79 8.31
C GLY A 227 -7.55 9.49 7.72
N ASN A 228 -8.87 9.39 7.55
CA ASN A 228 -9.55 8.20 7.03
C ASN A 228 -9.65 8.21 5.49
N PHE A 229 -8.52 8.34 4.82
CA PHE A 229 -8.45 8.34 3.35
C PHE A 229 -8.13 6.94 2.82
N LEU A 230 -8.84 6.49 1.79
CA LEU A 230 -8.75 5.10 1.29
C LEU A 230 -7.31 4.71 0.96
N VAL A 231 -6.56 5.57 0.28
CA VAL A 231 -5.18 5.30 -0.17
C VAL A 231 -4.16 5.09 0.97
N ILE A 232 -4.47 5.52 2.19
CA ILE A 232 -3.64 5.26 3.38
C ILE A 232 -4.31 4.31 4.38
N ARG A 233 -5.64 4.20 4.36
CA ARG A 233 -6.40 3.23 5.17
C ARG A 233 -6.23 1.81 4.65
N ASP A 234 -6.43 1.60 3.36
CA ASP A 234 -6.44 0.26 2.76
C ASP A 234 -5.04 -0.14 2.27
N ASN A 235 -4.03 0.66 2.60
CA ASN A 235 -2.63 0.42 2.27
C ASN A 235 -1.93 -0.32 3.40
N LEU A 236 -1.33 -1.47 3.08
CA LEU A 236 -0.62 -2.29 4.05
C LEU A 236 0.83 -1.84 4.31
N ARG A 237 1.31 -0.89 3.53
CA ARG A 237 2.67 -0.34 3.66
C ARG A 237 2.62 0.93 4.51
N PRO A 238 3.73 1.34 5.16
CA PRO A 238 3.81 2.64 5.81
C PRO A 238 3.40 3.74 4.83
N ALA A 239 2.34 4.48 5.14
CA ALA A 239 1.64 5.32 4.17
C ALA A 239 1.30 6.70 4.75
N LEU A 240 1.61 7.74 3.98
CA LEU A 240 1.28 9.14 4.26
C LEU A 240 0.40 9.72 3.16
N LEU A 241 -0.46 10.66 3.52
CA LEU A 241 -1.10 11.60 2.60
C LEU A 241 -0.70 13.01 3.01
N LEU A 242 -0.10 13.77 2.10
CA LEU A 242 0.44 15.10 2.34
C LEU A 242 -0.46 16.14 1.69
N GLU A 243 -1.14 16.95 2.50
CA GLU A 243 -1.89 18.12 2.05
C GLU A 243 -0.98 19.34 2.12
N MET A 244 -0.34 19.72 1.01
CA MET A 244 0.80 20.65 1.00
C MET A 244 0.39 22.13 0.78
N GLY A 245 -0.71 22.56 1.40
CA GLY A 245 -1.28 23.91 1.28
C GLY A 245 -2.72 23.89 0.76
N TYR A 246 -3.44 25.00 0.91
CA TYR A 246 -4.81 25.17 0.40
C TYR A 246 -4.81 25.74 -1.02
N ILE A 247 -5.27 24.97 -2.01
CA ILE A 247 -5.22 25.36 -3.43
C ILE A 247 -6.09 26.58 -3.76
N ASN A 248 -7.18 26.78 -3.01
CA ASN A 248 -8.11 27.90 -3.19
C ASN A 248 -7.81 29.11 -2.29
N THR A 249 -6.64 29.12 -1.64
CA THR A 249 -6.11 30.27 -0.91
C THR A 249 -4.97 30.91 -1.70
N LYS A 250 -5.09 32.19 -2.08
CA LYS A 250 -4.15 32.90 -2.97
C LYS A 250 -2.71 32.84 -2.46
N LYS A 251 -2.52 33.02 -1.15
CA LYS A 251 -1.21 32.96 -0.49
C LYS A 251 -0.59 31.56 -0.65
N ASP A 252 -1.32 30.52 -0.28
CA ASP A 252 -0.87 29.13 -0.38
C ASP A 252 -0.62 28.75 -1.84
N PHE A 253 -1.56 29.06 -2.73
CA PHE A 253 -1.45 28.75 -4.15
C PHE A 253 -0.24 29.41 -4.83
N SER A 254 0.14 30.62 -4.40
CA SER A 254 1.37 31.28 -4.86
C SER A 254 2.63 30.46 -4.53
N GLN A 255 2.64 29.75 -3.40
CA GLN A 255 3.71 28.84 -3.01
C GLN A 255 3.58 27.50 -3.74
N ILE A 256 2.38 26.91 -3.79
CA ILE A 256 2.11 25.61 -4.45
C ILE A 256 2.64 25.58 -5.89
N LYS A 257 2.41 26.65 -6.67
CA LYS A 257 2.88 26.76 -8.06
C LYS A 257 4.38 27.12 -8.19
N SER A 258 5.03 27.51 -7.10
CA SER A 258 6.43 27.92 -7.11
C SER A 258 7.35 26.72 -7.17
N THR A 259 8.24 26.71 -8.16
CA THR A 259 9.31 25.70 -8.26
C THR A 259 10.21 25.68 -7.00
N ARG A 260 10.40 26.82 -6.33
CA ARG A 260 11.19 26.89 -5.09
C ARG A 260 10.52 26.09 -3.97
N TYR A 261 9.21 26.26 -3.80
CA TYR A 261 8.43 25.53 -2.80
C TYR A 261 8.44 24.03 -3.12
N GLN A 262 8.12 23.65 -4.35
CA GLN A 262 8.07 22.23 -4.76
C GLN A 262 9.41 21.52 -4.57
N LYS A 263 10.53 22.19 -4.91
CA LYS A 263 11.89 21.67 -4.67
C LYS A 263 12.18 21.51 -3.18
N ARG A 264 11.76 22.47 -2.35
CA ARG A 264 11.99 22.41 -0.90
C ARG A 264 11.22 21.26 -0.27
N VAL A 265 9.93 21.11 -0.60
CA VAL A 265 9.10 19.96 -0.19
C VAL A 265 9.76 18.63 -0.59
N ALA A 266 10.27 18.53 -1.82
CA ALA A 266 10.96 17.31 -2.27
C ALA A 266 12.24 17.00 -1.49
N VAL A 267 13.02 18.02 -1.14
CA VAL A 267 14.22 17.88 -0.30
C VAL A 267 13.85 17.43 1.11
N ASP A 268 12.86 18.06 1.72
CA ASP A 268 12.48 17.78 3.10
C ASP A 268 11.83 16.39 3.24
N ILE A 269 11.01 15.95 2.26
CA ILE A 269 10.52 14.56 2.19
C ILE A 269 11.68 13.56 2.08
N THR A 270 12.68 13.85 1.25
CA THR A 270 13.84 12.97 1.06
C THR A 270 14.66 12.86 2.35
N LYS A 271 14.86 13.97 3.06
CA LYS A 271 15.50 13.96 4.39
C LYS A 271 14.70 13.15 5.40
N GLY A 272 13.39 13.33 5.43
CA GLY A 272 12.48 12.65 6.35
C GLY A 272 12.47 11.14 6.14
N LEU A 273 12.41 10.70 4.89
CA LEU A 273 12.51 9.29 4.54
C LEU A 273 13.88 8.70 4.91
N ASN A 274 14.98 9.41 4.63
CA ASN A 274 16.31 8.97 5.03
C ASN A 274 16.44 8.82 6.55
N ALA A 275 15.94 9.80 7.32
CA ALA A 275 15.92 9.73 8.78
C ALA A 275 15.05 8.58 9.29
N TYR A 276 13.88 8.36 8.68
CA TYR A 276 12.99 7.25 9.01
C TYR A 276 13.68 5.90 8.86
N PHE A 277 14.28 5.61 7.70
CA PHE A 277 14.93 4.32 7.45
C PHE A 277 16.15 4.09 8.34
N LYS A 278 16.96 5.12 8.60
CA LYS A 278 18.10 5.02 9.54
C LYS A 278 17.66 4.64 10.95
N ASN A 279 16.52 5.15 11.38
CA ASN A 279 15.98 4.94 12.72
C ASN A 279 15.23 3.61 12.89
N LEU A 280 14.99 2.84 11.83
CA LEU A 280 14.44 1.48 11.94
C LEU A 280 15.45 0.47 12.50
N LYS A 281 16.73 0.86 12.65
CA LYS A 281 17.79 0.06 13.31
C LYS A 281 17.70 0.04 14.84
N LYS A 282 16.90 0.93 15.44
CA LYS A 282 16.80 1.15 16.88
C LYS A 282 15.40 0.78 17.37
#